data_AF-A0A6L5E0P8-F1
#
_entry.id   AF-A0A6L5E0P8-F1
#
_cell.length_a   1.000
_cell.length_b   1.000
_cell.length_c   1.000
_cell.angle_alpha   90.00
_cell.angle_beta   90.00
_cell.angle_gamma   90.00
#
_symmetry.space_group_name_H-M   'P 1'
#
loop_
_entity.id
_entity.type
_entity.pdbx_description
1 polymer ?
#
loop_
_entity_poly.entity_id
_entity_poly.type
_entity_poly.pdbx_seq_one_letter_code
_entity_poly.pdbx_strand_id
1 'polypeptide(L)'
;MIERIILSIVAIVMLILTIQRKERLSIVLTSGLTLGILIIWFGNLMLIRVGMLTYLISALWIMLYGLKKKELLTYEKLIISLTGLFAAIANLFELMHYPYAYEIGLSMIIPLVLFLFALVRGLIRKCELGFMVILNLEFLFRFINLWS
;
A
#
# COMPACT_ATOMS: atom_id res chain seq x y z
N MET A 1 -12.09 -2.15 14.00
CA MET A 1 -10.94 -2.00 14.95
C MET A 1 -9.89 -3.09 14.78
N ILE A 2 -10.28 -4.37 14.75
CA ILE A 2 -9.36 -5.51 14.58
C ILE A 2 -8.48 -5.37 13.33
N GLU A 3 -9.06 -5.00 12.20
CA GLU A 3 -8.33 -4.82 10.93
C GLU A 3 -7.20 -3.78 11.03
N ARG A 4 -7.44 -2.65 11.70
CA ARG A 4 -6.42 -1.61 11.92
C ARG A 4 -5.26 -2.12 12.77
N ILE A 5 -5.56 -2.97 13.76
CA ILE A 5 -4.54 -3.62 14.60
C ILE A 5 -3.69 -4.55 13.75
N ILE A 6 -4.33 -5.42 12.97
CA ILE A 6 -3.63 -6.35 12.07
C ILE A 6 -2.76 -5.59 11.07
N LEU A 7 -3.30 -4.56 10.41
CA LEU A 7 -2.56 -3.75 9.44
C LEU A 7 -1.33 -3.09 10.07
N SER A 8 -1.46 -2.61 11.31
CA SER A 8 -0.37 -1.94 12.03
C SER A 8 0.73 -2.92 12.43
N ILE A 9 0.36 -4.11 12.94
CA ILE A 9 1.31 -5.18 13.26
C ILE A 9 2.05 -5.61 11.99
N VAL A 10 1.31 -5.86 10.89
CA VAL A 10 1.92 -6.27 9.63
C VAL A 10 2.83 -5.18 9.07
N ALA A 11 2.45 -3.90 9.15
CA ALA A 11 3.28 -2.80 8.71
C ALA A 11 4.59 -2.71 9.49
N ILE A 12 4.56 -2.86 10.82
CA ILE A 12 5.77 -2.86 11.66
C ILE A 12 6.66 -4.07 11.32
N VAL A 13 6.09 -5.28 11.22
CA VAL A 13 6.84 -6.49 10.86
C VAL A 13 7.50 -6.32 9.50
N MET A 14 6.76 -5.81 8.50
CA MET A 14 7.29 -5.58 7.17
C MET A 14 8.37 -4.49 7.15
N LEU A 15 8.23 -3.44 7.94
CA LEU A 15 9.27 -2.42 8.09
C LEU A 15 10.56 -3.03 8.63
N ILE A 16 10.47 -3.86 9.69
CA ILE A 16 11.64 -4.55 10.27
C ILE A 16 12.31 -5.44 9.22
N LEU A 17 11.53 -6.23 8.48
CA LEU A 17 12.05 -7.11 7.42
C LEU A 17 12.70 -6.31 6.29
N THR A 18 12.11 -5.18 5.88
CA THR A 18 12.68 -4.31 4.84
C THR A 18 13.98 -3.66 5.30
N ILE A 19 14.09 -3.23 6.56
CA ILE A 19 15.32 -2.67 7.14
C ILE A 19 16.47 -3.69 7.06
N GLN A 20 16.20 -4.96 7.35
CA GLN A 20 17.20 -6.03 7.25
C GLN A 20 17.74 -6.22 5.82
N ARG A 21 16.98 -5.85 4.79
CA ARG A 21 17.40 -5.95 3.38
C ARG A 21 18.29 -4.79 2.92
N LYS A 22 18.42 -3.72 3.72
CA LYS A 22 19.30 -2.56 3.48
C LYS A 22 19.08 -1.80 2.16
N GLU A 23 17.97 -2.02 1.45
CA GLU A 23 17.65 -1.21 0.27
C GLU A 23 17.00 0.11 0.69
N ARG A 24 17.73 1.22 0.50
CA ARG A 24 17.31 2.55 0.96
C ARG A 24 15.93 2.96 0.48
N LEU A 25 15.63 2.80 -0.82
CA LEU A 25 14.35 3.21 -1.38
C LEU A 25 13.18 2.41 -0.78
N SER A 26 13.30 1.08 -0.74
CA SER A 26 12.27 0.22 -0.15
C SER A 26 12.04 0.52 1.34
N ILE A 27 13.12 0.83 2.10
CA ILE A 27 13.00 1.27 3.50
C ILE A 27 12.18 2.56 3.58
N VAL A 28 12.50 3.56 2.76
CA VAL A 28 11.78 4.85 2.75
C VAL A 28 10.30 4.64 2.42
N LEU A 29 9.98 3.88 1.37
CA LEU A 29 8.59 3.62 0.96
C LEU A 29 7.80 2.85 2.03
N THR A 30 8.40 1.78 2.59
CA THR A 30 7.76 0.98 3.66
C THR A 30 7.57 1.81 4.93
N SER A 31 8.54 2.65 5.27
CA SER A 31 8.48 3.52 6.45
C SER A 31 7.41 4.59 6.32
N GLY A 32 7.27 5.20 5.14
CA GLY A 32 6.21 6.18 4.86
C GLY A 32 4.81 5.58 5.00
N LEU A 33 4.58 4.38 4.44
CA LEU A 33 3.31 3.67 4.62
C LEU A 33 3.04 3.34 6.10
N THR A 34 4.06 2.83 6.80
CA THR A 34 3.95 2.43 8.21
C THR A 34 3.63 3.63 9.09
N LEU A 35 4.32 4.75 8.90
CA LEU A 35 4.05 6.00 9.62
C LEU A 35 2.65 6.52 9.32
N GLY A 36 2.23 6.51 8.05
CA GLY A 36 0.86 6.88 7.67
C GLY A 36 -0.19 6.08 8.44
N ILE A 37 -0.03 4.76 8.51
CA ILE A 37 -0.93 3.85 9.23
C ILE A 37 -0.92 4.12 10.75
N LEU A 38 0.27 4.29 11.35
CA LEU A 38 0.39 4.49 12.79
C LEU A 38 -0.13 5.86 13.24
N ILE A 39 0.03 6.92 12.44
CA ILE A 39 -0.46 8.26 12.77
C ILE A 39 -2.00 8.29 12.84
N ILE A 40 -2.69 7.49 12.04
CA ILE A 40 -4.16 7.42 12.02
C ILE A 40 -4.72 6.95 13.39
N TRP A 41 -3.93 6.24 14.21
CA TRP A 41 -4.37 5.75 15.53
C TRP A 41 -4.63 6.84 16.57
N PHE A 42 -4.04 8.01 16.44
CA PHE A 42 -4.14 9.05 17.47
C PHE A 42 -5.55 9.67 17.57
N GLY A 43 -6.47 9.36 16.66
CA GLY A 43 -7.88 9.76 16.73
C GLY A 43 -8.15 11.26 16.53
N ASN A 44 -7.12 12.10 16.59
CA ASN A 44 -7.22 13.52 16.27
C ASN A 44 -7.42 13.70 14.76
N LEU A 45 -8.46 14.44 14.38
CA LEU A 45 -8.85 14.67 12.98
C LEU A 45 -7.72 15.28 12.13
N MET A 46 -6.89 16.15 12.72
CA MET A 46 -5.72 16.71 12.05
C MET A 46 -4.65 15.64 11.80
N LEU A 47 -4.37 14.79 12.79
CA LEU A 47 -3.40 13.70 12.65
C LEU A 47 -3.87 12.66 11.64
N ILE A 48 -5.16 12.30 11.64
CA ILE A 48 -5.74 11.38 10.66
C ILE A 48 -5.50 11.89 9.23
N ARG A 49 -5.75 13.18 8.97
CA ARG A 49 -5.51 13.80 7.65
C ARG A 49 -4.03 13.77 7.28
N VAL A 50 -3.13 14.07 8.21
CA VAL A 50 -1.67 13.99 7.98
C VAL A 50 -1.24 12.56 7.68
N GLY A 51 -1.78 11.57 8.41
CA GLY A 51 -1.52 10.14 8.17
C GLY A 51 -1.96 9.70 6.78
N MET A 52 -3.20 10.05 6.39
CA MET A 52 -3.74 9.78 5.04
C MET A 52 -2.89 10.45 3.94
N LEU A 53 -2.49 11.71 4.12
CA LEU A 53 -1.61 12.41 3.16
C LEU A 53 -0.25 11.73 3.04
N THR A 54 0.34 11.32 4.17
CA THR A 54 1.62 10.61 4.19
C THR A 54 1.51 9.27 3.45
N TYR A 55 0.41 8.56 3.66
CA TYR A 55 0.11 7.31 2.97
C TYR A 55 -0.05 7.52 1.46
N LEU A 56 -0.84 8.52 1.06
CA LEU A 56 -1.08 8.88 -0.34
C LEU A 56 0.21 9.26 -1.07
N ILE A 57 1.06 10.10 -0.46
CA ILE A 57 2.36 10.47 -1.03
C ILE A 57 3.25 9.23 -1.19
N SER A 58 3.27 8.34 -0.19
CA SER A 58 4.04 7.10 -0.25
C SER A 58 3.54 6.18 -1.38
N ALA A 59 2.23 6.05 -1.56
CA ALA A 59 1.61 5.27 -2.63
C ALA A 59 1.96 5.82 -4.02
N LEU A 60 1.90 7.14 -4.22
CA LEU A 60 2.36 7.79 -5.45
C LEU A 60 3.86 7.54 -5.70
N TRP A 61 4.66 7.54 -4.65
CA TRP A 61 6.08 7.29 -4.79
C TRP A 61 6.39 5.83 -5.15
N ILE A 62 5.60 4.88 -4.62
CA ILE A 62 5.62 3.46 -5.04
C ILE A 62 5.24 3.32 -6.51
N MET A 63 4.22 4.05 -6.97
CA MET A 63 3.84 4.05 -8.38
C MET A 63 5.02 4.47 -9.27
N LEU A 64 5.66 5.59 -8.94
CA LEU A 64 6.83 6.11 -9.65
C LEU A 64 8.04 5.18 -9.55
N TYR A 65 8.22 4.53 -8.40
CA TYR A 65 9.26 3.53 -8.20
C TYR A 65 9.12 2.35 -9.18
N GLY A 66 7.91 1.81 -9.33
CA GLY A 66 7.62 0.74 -10.29
C GLY A 66 7.95 1.15 -11.73
N LEU A 67 7.65 2.40 -12.13
CA LEU A 67 7.93 2.90 -13.48
C LEU A 67 9.43 3.12 -13.73
N LYS A 68 10.17 3.61 -12.72
CA LYS A 68 11.55 4.08 -12.87
C LYS A 68 12.62 3.04 -12.57
N LYS A 69 12.34 2.02 -11.75
CA LYS A 69 13.38 1.06 -11.33
C LYS A 69 13.78 0.16 -12.50
N LYS A 70 14.98 0.36 -13.01
CA LYS A 70 15.50 -0.30 -14.23
C LYS A 70 15.62 -1.81 -14.09
N GLU A 71 15.93 -2.29 -12.88
CA GLU A 71 16.19 -3.70 -12.63
C GLU A 71 14.92 -4.55 -12.71
N LEU A 72 13.74 -3.96 -12.53
CA LEU A 72 12.46 -4.68 -12.53
C LEU A 72 12.08 -5.14 -13.94
N LEU A 73 11.49 -6.33 -14.02
CA LEU A 73 10.92 -6.84 -15.26
C LEU A 73 9.61 -6.12 -15.59
N THR A 74 9.21 -6.09 -16.87
CA THR A 74 8.06 -5.31 -17.33
C THR A 74 6.77 -5.60 -16.55
N TYR A 75 6.52 -6.86 -16.22
CA TYR A 75 5.36 -7.24 -15.43
C TYR A 75 5.49 -6.80 -13.96
N GLU A 76 6.67 -6.86 -13.34
CA GLU A 76 6.89 -6.39 -11.97
C GLU A 76 6.63 -4.89 -11.88
N LYS A 77 7.13 -4.13 -12.87
CA LYS A 77 6.89 -2.69 -13.00
C LYS A 77 5.39 -2.40 -13.05
N LEU A 78 4.67 -3.09 -13.93
CA LEU A 78 3.22 -2.91 -14.06
C LEU A 78 2.49 -3.21 -12.76
N ILE A 79 2.81 -4.31 -12.08
CA ILE A 79 2.14 -4.71 -10.84
C ILE A 79 2.41 -3.70 -9.72
N ILE A 80 3.66 -3.31 -9.51
CA ILE A 80 4.03 -2.32 -8.48
C ILE A 80 3.40 -0.97 -8.79
N SER A 81 3.47 -0.53 -10.05
CA SER A 81 2.90 0.75 -10.46
C SER A 81 1.38 0.78 -10.34
N LEU A 82 0.68 -0.26 -10.76
CA LEU A 82 -0.77 -0.37 -10.60
C LEU A 82 -1.15 -0.40 -9.12
N THR A 83 -0.44 -1.15 -8.29
CA THR A 83 -0.70 -1.20 -6.84
C THR A 83 -0.56 0.19 -6.22
N GLY A 84 0.53 0.91 -6.52
CA GLY A 84 0.70 2.29 -6.04
C GLY A 84 -0.36 3.27 -6.56
N LEU A 85 -0.74 3.15 -7.84
CA LEU A 85 -1.77 3.99 -8.46
C LEU A 85 -3.14 3.78 -7.81
N PHE A 86 -3.58 2.53 -7.65
CA PHE A 86 -4.88 2.21 -7.03
C PHE A 86 -4.93 2.64 -5.57
N ALA A 87 -3.84 2.45 -4.82
CA ALA A 87 -3.73 2.95 -3.45
C ALA A 87 -3.88 4.48 -3.39
N ALA A 88 -3.21 5.20 -4.29
CA ALA A 88 -3.30 6.66 -4.33
C ALA A 88 -4.71 7.14 -4.72
N ILE A 89 -5.31 6.57 -5.78
CA ILE A 89 -6.66 6.93 -6.24
C ILE A 89 -7.67 6.69 -5.13
N ALA A 90 -7.61 5.54 -4.46
CA ALA A 90 -8.55 5.22 -3.41
C ALA A 90 -8.49 6.14 -2.20
N ASN A 91 -7.28 6.42 -1.72
CA ASN A 91 -7.09 7.36 -0.62
C ASN A 91 -7.53 8.78 -1.01
N LEU A 92 -7.33 9.18 -2.26
CA LEU A 92 -7.78 10.47 -2.78
C LEU A 92 -9.32 10.57 -2.81
N PHE A 93 -10.00 9.53 -3.27
CA PHE A 93 -11.47 9.50 -3.32
C PHE A 93 -12.11 9.49 -1.93
N GLU A 94 -11.51 8.76 -1.00
CA GLU A 94 -11.93 8.76 0.41
C GLU A 94 -11.74 10.15 1.04
N LEU A 95 -10.58 10.79 0.81
CA LEU A 95 -10.29 12.12 1.34
C LEU A 95 -11.25 13.19 0.78
N MET A 96 -11.59 13.11 -0.51
CA MET A 96 -12.52 14.04 -1.17
C MET A 96 -14.01 13.68 -0.98
N HIS A 97 -14.32 12.57 -0.32
CA HIS A 97 -15.69 12.06 -0.16
C HIS A 97 -16.43 11.91 -1.50
N TYR A 98 -15.72 11.43 -2.53
CA TYR A 98 -16.28 11.33 -3.87
C TYR A 98 -17.32 10.19 -3.94
N PRO A 99 -18.44 10.36 -4.67
CA PRO A 99 -19.55 9.40 -4.66
C PRO A 99 -19.17 8.00 -5.19
N TYR A 100 -18.12 7.89 -6.02
CA TYR A 100 -17.68 6.61 -6.60
C TYR A 100 -16.60 5.88 -5.79
N ALA A 101 -16.49 6.16 -4.49
CA ALA A 101 -15.50 5.49 -3.64
C ALA A 101 -15.75 3.97 -3.53
N TYR A 102 -17.00 3.55 -3.65
CA TYR A 102 -17.41 2.14 -3.60
C TYR A 102 -16.87 1.33 -4.79
N GLU A 103 -17.03 1.85 -6.00
CA GLU A 103 -16.58 1.24 -7.25
C GLU A 103 -15.06 1.14 -7.29
N ILE A 104 -14.36 2.14 -6.76
CA ILE A 104 -12.91 2.08 -6.61
C ILE A 104 -12.51 1.00 -5.61
N GLY A 105 -13.22 0.89 -4.49
CA GLY A 105 -13.02 -0.19 -3.53
C GLY A 105 -13.14 -1.57 -4.18
N LEU A 106 -14.15 -1.79 -5.02
CA LEU A 106 -14.29 -3.04 -5.77
C LEU A 106 -13.13 -3.26 -6.75
N SER A 107 -12.70 -2.22 -7.45
CA SER A 107 -11.61 -2.30 -8.43
C SER A 107 -10.25 -2.68 -7.82
N MET A 108 -10.06 -2.54 -6.50
CA MET A 108 -8.86 -2.97 -5.78
C MET A 108 -8.60 -4.48 -5.83
N ILE A 109 -9.60 -5.29 -6.20
CA ILE A 109 -9.38 -6.72 -6.41
C ILE A 109 -8.39 -6.98 -7.54
N ILE A 110 -8.29 -6.08 -8.53
CA ILE A 110 -7.39 -6.21 -9.67
C ILE A 110 -5.92 -6.22 -9.22
N PRO A 111 -5.38 -5.17 -8.54
CA PRO A 111 -4.01 -5.21 -8.05
C PRO A 111 -3.78 -6.32 -7.02
N LEU A 112 -4.78 -6.66 -6.21
CA LEU A 112 -4.69 -7.77 -5.24
C LEU A 112 -4.44 -9.12 -5.92
N VAL A 113 -5.23 -9.47 -6.95
CA VAL A 113 -5.08 -10.72 -7.71
C VAL A 113 -3.74 -10.76 -8.43
N LEU A 114 -3.33 -9.65 -9.04
CA LEU A 114 -2.02 -9.54 -9.70
C LEU A 114 -0.86 -9.73 -8.71
N PHE A 115 -0.95 -9.13 -7.52
CA PHE A 115 0.02 -9.31 -6.46
C PHE A 115 0.11 -10.78 -6.01
N LEU A 116 -1.03 -11.43 -5.76
CA LEU A 116 -1.05 -12.85 -5.36
C LEU A 116 -0.46 -13.76 -6.45
N PHE A 117 -0.81 -13.51 -7.72
CA PHE A 117 -0.23 -14.22 -8.85
C PHE A 117 1.30 -14.06 -8.90
N ALA A 118 1.80 -12.82 -8.76
CA ALA A 118 3.23 -12.55 -8.76
C ALA A 118 3.96 -13.16 -7.56
N LEU A 119 3.31 -13.21 -6.40
CA LEU A 119 3.84 -13.84 -5.19
C LEU A 119 4.01 -15.35 -5.40
N VAL A 120 2.99 -16.05 -5.89
CA VAL A 120 3.03 -17.50 -6.16
C VAL A 120 4.06 -17.84 -7.23
N ARG A 121 4.24 -16.97 -8.22
CA ARG A 121 5.23 -17.14 -9.28
C ARG A 121 6.65 -16.73 -8.87
N GLY A 122 6.85 -16.24 -7.65
CA GLY A 122 8.16 -15.79 -7.16
C GLY A 122 8.71 -14.54 -7.88
N LEU A 123 7.81 -13.75 -8.47
CA LEU A 123 8.14 -12.57 -9.28
C LEU A 123 8.41 -11.33 -8.43
N ILE A 124 7.92 -11.31 -7.19
CA ILE A 124 8.15 -10.19 -6.28
C ILE A 124 9.48 -10.40 -5.59
N ARG A 125 10.43 -9.49 -5.81
CA ARG A 125 11.71 -9.58 -5.12
C ARG A 125 11.55 -9.23 -3.64
N LYS A 126 12.51 -9.73 -2.86
CA LYS A 126 12.48 -9.65 -1.40
C LYS A 126 12.47 -8.21 -0.87
N CYS A 127 12.97 -7.25 -1.64
CA CYS A 127 13.07 -5.87 -1.20
C CYS A 127 11.76 -5.11 -1.39
N GLU A 128 10.99 -5.41 -2.43
CA GLU A 128 9.69 -4.78 -2.72
C GLU A 128 8.54 -5.37 -1.88
N LEU A 129 8.75 -6.58 -1.35
CA LEU A 129 7.72 -7.35 -0.65
C LEU A 129 7.09 -6.58 0.53
N GLY A 130 7.87 -5.79 1.27
CA GLY A 130 7.40 -5.08 2.46
C GLY A 130 6.26 -4.10 2.15
N PHE A 131 6.51 -3.11 1.28
CA PHE A 131 5.48 -2.13 0.92
C PHE A 131 4.35 -2.77 0.09
N MET A 132 4.65 -3.78 -0.74
CA MET A 132 3.63 -4.46 -1.53
C MET A 132 2.63 -5.20 -0.65
N VAL A 133 3.09 -5.89 0.41
CA VAL A 133 2.18 -6.56 1.33
C VAL A 133 1.34 -5.57 2.13
N ILE A 134 1.93 -4.45 2.58
CA ILE A 134 1.17 -3.42 3.30
C ILE A 134 0.01 -2.89 2.43
N LEU A 135 0.29 -2.48 1.18
CA LEU A 135 -0.74 -1.98 0.27
C LEU A 135 -1.81 -3.04 -0.03
N ASN A 136 -1.40 -4.27 -0.33
CA ASN A 136 -2.36 -5.33 -0.68
C ASN A 136 -3.18 -5.82 0.52
N LEU A 137 -2.63 -5.76 1.73
CA LEU A 137 -3.41 -6.04 2.94
C LEU A 137 -4.43 -4.93 3.21
N GLU A 138 -4.08 -3.66 2.98
CA GLU A 138 -5.02 -2.56 3.02
C GLU A 138 -6.17 -2.78 2.01
N PHE A 139 -5.84 -3.17 0.77
CA PHE A 139 -6.84 -3.49 -0.26
C PHE A 139 -7.76 -4.63 0.16
N LEU A 140 -7.21 -5.68 0.77
CA LEU A 140 -8.01 -6.78 1.29
C LEU A 140 -9.01 -6.30 2.34
N PHE A 141 -8.57 -5.49 3.31
CA PHE A 141 -9.48 -4.95 4.33
C PHE A 141 -10.52 -4.00 3.76
N ARG A 142 -10.14 -3.11 2.84
CA ARG A 142 -11.11 -2.24 2.16
C ARG A 142 -12.15 -3.07 1.41
N PHE A 143 -11.72 -4.12 0.70
CA PHE A 143 -12.62 -5.01 -0.02
C PHE A 143 -13.57 -5.76 0.92
N ILE A 144 -13.07 -6.31 2.04
CA ILE A 144 -13.90 -7.01 3.03
C ILE A 144 -14.95 -6.07 3.64
N ASN A 145 -14.56 -4.83 3.97
CA ASN A 145 -15.47 -3.84 4.55
C ASN A 145 -16.59 -3.38 3.62
N LEU A 146 -16.50 -3.60 2.30
CA LEU A 146 -17.61 -3.29 1.38
C LEU A 146 -18.81 -4.20 1.57
N TRP A 147 -18.63 -5.35 2.22
CA TRP A 147 -19.64 -6.39 2.41
C TRP A 147 -20.17 -6.48 3.85
N SER A 148 -19.59 -5.71 4.78
CA SER A 148 -19.96 -5.65 6.20
C SER A 148 -20.80 -4.43 6.51
#